data_AF-G0QTM3-F1
#
_entry.id   AF-G0QTM3-F1
#
_cell.length_a   1.000
_cell.length_b   1.000
_cell.length_c   1.000
_cell.angle_alpha   90.00
_cell.angle_beta   90.00
_cell.angle_gamma   90.00
#
_symmetry.space_group_name_H-M   'P 1'
#
loop_
_entity.id
_entity.type
_entity.pdbx_description
1 polymer ?
#
loop_
_entity_poly.entity_id
_entity_poly.type
_entity_poly.pdbx_seq_one_letter_code
_entity_poly.pdbx_strand_id
1 'polypeptide(L)'
;MIFNDEFPIQQYLQDLKSEDPNLKINAVQRLPNITSNLGFNFKKVINKQIQKIDFQQIKNQLIPFITETIQDHENDDEFLKLLSEKILYISTQLKQEDHHLLITPLELIISLEEPQVRQKGIDILIQISENNETQIYFEYLYNSIKQTYKWENIPNKICIIYIISNFSQRIEKAVLNKNFLFQIIEELAKDQAQIVRRNLCENLQKISHIFVEKNDQIFLFYQCFLQDENDSVKSKAIQISPFFLRLFHQKLKKKILFIISKISFLTSN
;
A
#
# COMPACT_ATOMS: atom_id res chain seq x y z
N MET A 1 14.60 -16.55 38.03
CA MET A 1 13.15 -16.75 37.88
C MET A 1 12.88 -16.98 36.41
N ILE A 2 12.59 -18.24 36.07
CA ILE A 2 12.11 -18.65 34.76
C ILE A 2 10.67 -18.16 34.72
N PHE A 3 10.32 -17.26 33.78
CA PHE A 3 8.92 -16.95 33.51
C PHE A 3 8.27 -18.20 32.92
N ASN A 4 7.80 -19.08 33.81
CA ASN A 4 6.60 -19.86 33.55
C ASN A 4 5.48 -18.83 33.49
N ASP A 5 4.94 -18.62 32.30
CA ASP A 5 3.50 -18.65 32.06
C ASP A 5 3.37 -18.69 30.54
N GLU A 6 2.73 -19.74 30.03
CA GLU A 6 2.10 -19.69 28.72
C GLU A 6 1.39 -18.34 28.66
N PHE A 7 1.79 -17.43 27.79
CA PHE A 7 0.92 -16.31 27.48
C PHE A 7 -0.16 -16.93 26.59
N PRO A 8 -1.37 -17.24 27.11
CA PRO A 8 -2.42 -17.71 26.23
C PRO A 8 -2.61 -16.58 25.22
N ILE A 9 -2.40 -16.88 23.94
CA ILE A 9 -2.57 -15.89 22.87
C ILE A 9 -3.91 -15.17 23.07
N GLN A 10 -4.92 -15.87 23.59
CA GLN A 10 -6.22 -15.36 24.01
C GLN A 10 -6.17 -14.12 24.91
N GLN A 11 -5.33 -14.09 25.96
CA GLN A 11 -5.23 -12.91 26.85
C GLN A 11 -4.61 -11.73 26.10
N TYR A 12 -3.58 -11.98 25.29
CA TYR A 12 -3.00 -10.94 24.46
C TYR A 12 -4.01 -10.37 23.45
N LEU A 13 -4.78 -11.26 22.81
CA LEU A 13 -5.84 -10.87 21.88
C LEU A 13 -6.90 -10.02 22.60
N GLN A 14 -7.28 -10.37 23.83
CA GLN A 14 -8.19 -9.56 24.63
C GLN A 14 -7.62 -8.16 24.92
N ASP A 15 -6.36 -8.07 25.33
CA ASP A 15 -5.70 -6.79 25.57
C ASP A 15 -5.64 -5.94 24.28
N LEU A 16 -5.43 -6.56 23.12
CA LEU A 16 -5.39 -5.88 21.81
C LEU A 16 -6.77 -5.39 21.32
N LYS A 17 -7.86 -6.02 21.78
CA LYS A 17 -9.25 -5.59 21.54
C LYS A 17 -9.80 -4.66 22.63
N SER A 18 -8.99 -4.27 23.62
CA SER A 18 -9.44 -3.42 24.72
C SER A 18 -9.89 -2.03 24.26
N GLU A 19 -10.95 -1.48 24.84
CA GLU A 19 -11.36 -0.09 24.59
C GLU A 19 -10.37 0.94 25.18
N ASP A 20 -9.49 0.53 26.12
CA ASP A 20 -8.46 1.41 26.69
C ASP A 20 -7.28 1.56 25.71
N PRO A 21 -7.02 2.78 25.18
CA PRO A 21 -5.91 3.02 24.25
C PRO A 21 -4.54 2.62 24.80
N ASN A 22 -4.32 2.77 26.11
CA ASN A 22 -3.04 2.41 26.72
C ASN A 22 -2.85 0.89 26.77
N LEU A 23 -3.91 0.13 27.06
CA LEU A 23 -3.85 -1.34 27.04
C LEU A 23 -3.61 -1.85 25.62
N LYS A 24 -4.30 -1.26 24.63
CA LYS A 24 -4.07 -1.51 23.20
C LYS A 24 -2.62 -1.26 22.79
N ILE A 25 -2.07 -0.07 23.09
CA ILE A 25 -0.69 0.29 22.77
C ILE A 25 0.31 -0.64 23.46
N ASN A 26 0.12 -0.91 24.76
CA ASN A 26 0.97 -1.83 25.52
C ASN A 26 0.90 -3.27 24.97
N ALA A 27 -0.26 -3.71 24.47
CA ALA A 27 -0.38 -4.97 23.76
C ALA A 27 0.49 -4.94 22.49
N VAL A 28 0.28 -3.96 21.60
CA VAL A 28 1.06 -3.86 20.35
C VAL A 28 2.57 -3.81 20.61
N GLN A 29 3.03 -3.09 21.64
CA GLN A 29 4.44 -3.06 22.00
C GLN A 29 5.01 -4.43 22.43
N ARG A 30 4.19 -5.30 23.02
CA ARG A 30 4.56 -6.68 23.40
C ARG A 30 4.50 -7.68 22.23
N LEU A 31 3.93 -7.30 21.08
CA LEU A 31 3.79 -8.18 19.90
C LEU A 31 5.11 -8.86 19.47
N PRO A 32 6.29 -8.19 19.45
CA PRO A 32 7.55 -8.86 19.15
C PRO A 32 7.89 -10.00 20.11
N ASN A 33 7.60 -9.85 21.41
CA ASN A 33 7.84 -10.89 22.41
C ASN A 33 6.90 -12.08 22.19
N ILE A 34 5.63 -11.81 21.85
CA ILE A 34 4.63 -12.86 21.61
C ILE A 34 4.94 -13.62 20.34
N THR A 35 5.19 -12.93 19.24
CA THR A 35 5.57 -13.56 17.97
C THR A 35 6.90 -14.30 18.07
N SER A 36 7.87 -13.76 18.82
CA SER A 36 9.09 -14.50 19.16
C SER A 36 8.77 -15.73 19.98
N ASN A 37 7.98 -15.65 21.05
CA ASN A 37 7.63 -16.81 21.86
C ASN A 37 6.86 -17.87 21.06
N LEU A 38 5.91 -17.47 20.20
CA LEU A 38 5.24 -18.34 19.25
C LEU A 38 6.26 -18.99 18.28
N GLY A 39 7.28 -18.25 17.83
CA GLY A 39 8.35 -18.79 16.98
C GLY A 39 9.46 -19.57 17.72
N PHE A 40 9.69 -19.32 19.02
CA PHE A 40 10.86 -19.76 19.79
C PHE A 40 10.53 -20.90 20.76
N ASN A 41 9.28 -21.00 21.26
CA ASN A 41 8.85 -22.05 22.19
C ASN A 41 9.04 -23.49 21.65
N PHE A 42 9.36 -23.66 20.37
CA PHE A 42 9.63 -24.99 19.79
C PHE A 42 10.99 -25.18 19.11
N LYS A 43 11.86 -24.17 19.05
CA LYS A 43 13.23 -24.37 18.52
C LYS A 43 14.08 -25.32 19.40
N LYS A 44 13.61 -25.58 20.63
CA LYS A 44 14.23 -26.46 21.63
C LYS A 44 13.71 -27.91 21.62
N VAL A 45 12.65 -28.25 20.87
CA VAL A 45 12.08 -29.62 20.82
C VAL A 45 12.18 -30.17 19.40
N ILE A 46 13.10 -31.12 19.25
CA ILE A 46 13.51 -31.80 18.03
C ILE A 46 12.31 -32.55 17.40
N ASN A 47 11.79 -32.10 16.25
CA ASN A 47 11.45 -32.93 15.07
C ASN A 47 10.67 -32.16 13.98
N LYS A 48 10.98 -32.46 12.71
CA LYS A 48 10.49 -31.83 11.46
C LYS A 48 8.96 -31.73 11.28
N GLN A 49 8.16 -32.42 12.08
CA GLN A 49 6.68 -32.36 12.01
C GLN A 49 6.08 -31.23 12.87
N ILE A 50 6.84 -30.68 13.83
CA ILE A 50 6.38 -29.64 14.76
C ILE A 50 6.59 -28.22 14.22
N GLN A 51 7.55 -28.01 13.30
CA GLN A 51 7.73 -26.72 12.60
C GLN A 51 6.45 -26.23 11.90
N LYS A 52 5.50 -27.14 11.60
CA LYS A 52 4.24 -26.79 10.97
C LYS A 52 3.18 -26.24 11.93
N ILE A 53 3.31 -26.34 13.26
CA ILE A 53 2.18 -26.06 14.16
C ILE A 53 2.13 -24.58 14.61
N ASP A 54 3.27 -23.91 14.80
CA ASP A 54 3.28 -22.56 15.39
C ASP A 54 3.22 -21.40 14.37
N PHE A 55 3.86 -21.54 13.22
CA PHE A 55 3.63 -20.60 12.10
C PHE A 55 2.16 -20.63 11.66
N GLN A 56 1.45 -21.74 11.86
CA GLN A 56 0.02 -21.81 11.58
C GLN A 56 -0.80 -20.97 12.56
N GLN A 57 -0.34 -20.74 13.79
CA GLN A 57 -1.03 -19.80 14.70
C GLN A 57 -0.80 -18.35 14.26
N ILE A 58 0.41 -18.00 13.86
CA ILE A 58 0.67 -16.66 13.28
C ILE A 58 -0.21 -16.46 12.04
N LYS A 59 -0.26 -17.45 11.14
CA LYS A 59 -0.98 -17.37 9.87
C LYS A 59 -2.50 -17.45 10.00
N ASN A 60 -3.01 -18.34 10.85
CA ASN A 60 -4.43 -18.66 10.92
C ASN A 60 -5.15 -18.03 12.12
N GLN A 61 -4.41 -17.41 13.05
CA GLN A 61 -5.01 -16.72 14.20
C GLN A 61 -4.54 -15.27 14.30
N LEU A 62 -3.23 -15.02 14.39
CA LEU A 62 -2.72 -13.67 14.63
C LEU A 62 -2.97 -12.72 13.45
N ILE A 63 -2.63 -13.12 12.22
CA ILE A 63 -2.87 -12.29 11.02
C ILE A 63 -4.37 -12.01 10.82
N PRO A 64 -5.27 -13.01 10.87
CA PRO A 64 -6.71 -12.77 10.82
C PRO A 64 -7.18 -11.83 11.93
N PHE A 65 -6.72 -12.02 13.16
CA PHE A 65 -7.09 -11.16 14.28
C PHE A 65 -6.62 -9.72 14.08
N ILE A 66 -5.39 -9.50 13.62
CA ILE A 66 -4.87 -8.17 13.29
C ILE A 66 -5.72 -7.55 12.17
N THR A 67 -6.09 -8.35 11.17
CA THR A 67 -6.95 -7.92 10.07
C THR A 67 -8.32 -7.46 10.59
N GLU A 68 -8.98 -8.26 11.43
CA GLU A 68 -10.23 -7.89 12.12
C GLU A 68 -10.06 -6.63 12.96
N THR A 69 -8.94 -6.52 13.68
CA THR A 69 -8.64 -5.35 14.53
C THR A 69 -8.54 -4.10 13.66
N ILE A 70 -7.88 -4.15 12.51
CA ILE A 70 -7.78 -2.98 11.61
C ILE A 70 -9.14 -2.61 10.99
N GLN A 71 -10.01 -3.58 10.75
CA GLN A 71 -11.36 -3.34 10.22
C GLN A 71 -12.26 -2.61 11.22
N ASP A 72 -11.94 -2.71 12.51
CA ASP A 72 -12.61 -1.92 13.54
C ASP A 72 -12.24 -0.44 13.40
N HIS A 73 -13.25 0.39 13.09
CA HIS A 73 -13.07 1.81 12.80
C HIS A 73 -12.85 2.67 14.06
N GLU A 74 -12.88 2.08 15.25
CA GLU A 74 -12.71 2.77 16.54
C GLU A 74 -11.24 2.88 16.98
N ASN A 75 -10.29 2.47 16.14
CA ASN A 75 -8.88 2.48 16.51
C ASN A 75 -8.20 3.83 16.26
N ASP A 76 -7.41 4.25 17.24
CA ASP A 76 -6.61 5.46 17.15
C ASP A 76 -5.51 5.37 16.08
N ASP A 77 -5.22 6.49 15.41
CA ASP A 77 -4.20 6.57 14.36
C ASP A 77 -2.80 6.17 14.85
N GLU A 78 -2.44 6.51 16.08
CA GLU A 78 -1.14 6.13 16.68
C GLU A 78 -1.05 4.62 16.87
N PHE A 79 -2.12 3.99 17.36
CA PHE A 79 -2.21 2.55 17.49
C PHE A 79 -2.07 1.88 16.12
N LEU A 80 -2.75 2.37 15.09
CA LEU A 80 -2.68 1.81 13.73
C LEU A 80 -1.30 1.95 13.11
N LYS A 81 -0.60 3.08 13.32
CA LYS A 81 0.80 3.26 12.90
C LYS A 81 1.72 2.25 13.58
N LEU A 82 1.58 2.07 14.89
CA LEU A 82 2.38 1.13 15.66
C LEU A 82 2.08 -0.32 15.24
N LEU A 83 0.81 -0.66 15.03
CA LEU A 83 0.38 -1.98 14.55
C LEU A 83 0.96 -2.27 13.18
N SER A 84 1.03 -1.28 12.29
CA SER A 84 1.70 -1.39 10.99
C SER A 84 3.17 -1.81 11.17
N GLU A 85 3.92 -1.16 12.07
CA GLU A 85 5.32 -1.57 12.36
C GLU A 85 5.43 -3.00 12.87
N LYS A 86 4.42 -3.47 13.61
CA LYS A 86 4.38 -4.86 14.06
C LYS A 86 4.05 -5.83 12.94
N ILE A 87 3.31 -5.43 11.91
CA ILE A 87 3.14 -6.23 10.69
C ILE A 87 4.49 -6.45 9.98
N LEU A 88 5.34 -5.42 9.92
CA LEU A 88 6.71 -5.57 9.40
C LEU A 88 7.53 -6.54 10.28
N TYR A 89 7.40 -6.47 11.60
CA TYR A 89 8.04 -7.45 12.47
C TYR A 89 7.54 -8.88 12.18
N ILE A 90 6.22 -9.07 12.02
CA ILE A 90 5.63 -10.37 11.68
C ILE A 90 6.22 -10.91 10.37
N SER A 91 6.48 -10.07 9.37
CA SER A 91 7.10 -10.54 8.12
C SER A 91 8.47 -11.19 8.35
N THR A 92 9.27 -10.71 9.32
CA THR A 92 10.56 -11.32 9.67
C THR A 92 10.42 -12.71 10.31
N GLN A 93 9.23 -13.01 10.85
CA GLN A 93 8.90 -14.31 11.44
C GLN A 93 8.27 -15.26 10.42
N LEU A 94 7.90 -14.79 9.23
CA LEU A 94 7.31 -15.62 8.18
C LEU A 94 8.38 -16.05 7.18
N LYS A 95 8.08 -17.11 6.43
CA LYS A 95 8.81 -17.40 5.19
C LYS A 95 8.34 -16.45 4.11
N GLN A 96 9.21 -16.14 3.13
CA GLN A 96 8.85 -15.30 1.98
C GLN A 96 7.60 -15.80 1.24
N GLU A 97 7.42 -17.12 1.11
CA GLU A 97 6.23 -17.73 0.50
C GLU A 97 4.92 -17.34 1.21
N ASP A 98 4.97 -17.00 2.50
CA ASP A 98 3.82 -16.65 3.34
C ASP A 98 3.60 -15.13 3.47
N HIS A 99 4.50 -14.26 2.95
CA HIS A 99 4.32 -12.80 3.11
C HIS A 99 3.06 -12.26 2.42
N HIS A 100 2.50 -13.00 1.46
CA HIS A 100 1.26 -12.61 0.78
C HIS A 100 0.09 -12.47 1.77
N LEU A 101 0.13 -13.16 2.90
CA LEU A 101 -0.86 -13.05 3.97
C LEU A 101 -0.88 -11.67 4.64
N LEU A 102 0.20 -10.90 4.53
CA LEU A 102 0.29 -9.55 5.09
C LEU A 102 -0.25 -8.48 4.14
N ILE A 103 -0.57 -8.82 2.88
CA ILE A 103 -1.12 -7.87 1.91
C ILE A 103 -2.48 -7.38 2.38
N THR A 104 -3.37 -8.26 2.82
CA THR A 104 -4.73 -7.89 3.25
C THR A 104 -4.76 -6.89 4.42
N PRO A 105 -4.08 -7.13 5.57
CA PRO A 105 -4.07 -6.14 6.65
C PRO A 105 -3.41 -4.81 6.23
N LEU A 106 -2.36 -4.85 5.39
CA LEU A 106 -1.73 -3.61 4.90
C LEU A 106 -2.62 -2.86 3.91
N GLU A 107 -3.34 -3.55 3.03
CA GLU A 107 -4.31 -2.96 2.12
C GLU A 107 -5.39 -2.20 2.90
N LEU A 108 -5.92 -2.78 3.98
CA LEU A 108 -6.87 -2.12 4.85
C LEU A 108 -6.29 -0.84 5.47
N ILE A 109 -5.05 -0.90 6.00
CA ILE A 109 -4.34 0.27 6.54
C ILE A 109 -4.19 1.36 5.48
N ILE A 110 -3.83 0.99 4.25
CA ILE A 110 -3.64 1.95 3.14
C ILE A 110 -4.98 2.56 2.70
N SER A 111 -6.06 1.81 2.81
CA SER A 111 -7.43 2.26 2.54
C SER A 111 -8.04 3.11 3.67
N LEU A 112 -7.34 3.40 4.76
CA LEU A 112 -7.80 4.35 5.77
C LEU A 112 -7.69 5.80 5.27
N GLU A 113 -8.51 6.70 5.84
CA GLU A 113 -8.57 8.10 5.40
C GLU A 113 -7.35 8.91 5.85
N GLU A 114 -6.81 8.64 7.04
CA GLU A 114 -5.69 9.36 7.64
C GLU A 114 -4.39 9.19 6.81
N PRO A 115 -3.88 10.28 6.17
CA PRO A 115 -2.74 10.19 5.27
C PRO A 115 -1.47 9.62 5.90
N GLN A 116 -1.21 9.91 7.18
CA GLN A 116 0.00 9.42 7.85
C GLN A 116 -0.07 7.91 8.11
N VAL A 117 -1.24 7.39 8.46
CA VAL A 117 -1.47 5.94 8.65
C VAL A 117 -1.32 5.23 7.30
N ARG A 118 -1.94 5.78 6.24
CA ARG A 118 -1.81 5.27 4.88
C ARG A 118 -0.35 5.20 4.42
N GLN A 119 0.40 6.29 4.58
CA GLN A 119 1.81 6.35 4.17
C GLN A 119 2.63 5.28 4.90
N LYS A 120 2.39 5.09 6.20
CA LYS A 120 3.05 4.05 6.98
C LYS A 120 2.77 2.64 6.43
N GLY A 121 1.51 2.35 6.08
CA GLY A 121 1.14 1.08 5.44
C GLY A 121 1.85 0.85 4.11
N ILE A 122 1.96 1.88 3.27
CA ILE A 122 2.69 1.82 1.99
C ILE A 122 4.17 1.54 2.22
N ASP A 123 4.82 2.26 3.14
CA ASP A 123 6.25 2.10 3.43
C ASP A 123 6.57 0.67 3.88
N ILE A 124 5.71 0.07 4.70
CA ILE A 124 5.86 -1.32 5.16
C ILE A 124 5.62 -2.30 4.02
N LEU A 125 4.61 -2.07 3.19
CA LEU A 125 4.35 -2.92 2.02
C LEU A 125 5.54 -2.91 1.05
N ILE A 126 6.17 -1.74 0.85
CA ILE A 126 7.41 -1.59 0.07
C ILE A 126 8.52 -2.43 0.68
N GLN A 127 8.81 -2.27 1.98
CA GLN A 127 9.88 -3.00 2.65
C GLN A 127 9.69 -4.53 2.61
N ILE A 128 8.46 -5.02 2.78
CA ILE A 128 8.15 -6.45 2.66
C ILE A 128 8.39 -6.94 1.23
N SER A 129 8.02 -6.15 0.23
CA SER A 129 8.21 -6.49 -1.19
C SER A 129 9.69 -6.47 -1.61
N GLU A 130 10.52 -5.60 -1.03
CA GLU A 130 11.96 -5.56 -1.30
C GLU A 130 12.65 -6.86 -0.86
N ASN A 131 12.14 -7.46 0.21
CA ASN A 131 12.61 -8.72 0.74
C ASN A 131 11.85 -9.94 0.17
N ASN A 132 11.01 -9.74 -0.84
CA ASN A 132 10.21 -10.80 -1.45
C ASN A 132 10.20 -10.72 -2.98
N GLU A 133 10.92 -11.65 -3.60
CA GLU A 133 10.99 -11.79 -5.06
C GLU A 133 10.06 -12.89 -5.59
N THR A 134 9.21 -13.48 -4.74
CA THR A 134 8.33 -14.56 -5.17
C THR A 134 7.26 -14.03 -6.13
N GLN A 135 7.10 -14.70 -7.27
CA GLN A 135 6.06 -14.38 -8.25
C GLN A 135 4.66 -14.38 -7.60
N ILE A 136 4.41 -15.36 -6.73
CA ILE A 136 3.15 -15.53 -5.99
C ILE A 136 2.78 -14.25 -5.23
N TYR A 137 3.73 -13.60 -4.53
CA TYR A 137 3.45 -12.37 -3.79
C TYR A 137 2.88 -11.25 -4.69
N PHE A 138 3.44 -11.08 -5.89
CA PHE A 138 2.98 -10.07 -6.84
C PHE A 138 1.68 -10.48 -7.56
N GLU A 139 1.42 -11.78 -7.74
CA GLU A 139 0.11 -12.27 -8.18
C GLU A 139 -0.98 -11.97 -7.15
N TYR A 140 -0.68 -12.12 -5.85
CA TYR A 140 -1.60 -11.71 -4.79
C TYR A 140 -1.84 -10.20 -4.76
N LEU A 141 -0.81 -9.37 -4.92
CA LEU A 141 -0.98 -7.91 -5.04
C LEU A 141 -1.87 -7.53 -6.23
N TYR A 142 -1.68 -8.19 -7.37
CA TYR A 142 -2.53 -7.98 -8.55
C TYR A 142 -4.00 -8.38 -8.29
N ASN A 143 -4.23 -9.50 -7.62
CA ASN A 143 -5.57 -9.95 -7.26
C ASN A 143 -6.20 -9.04 -6.21
N SER A 144 -5.43 -8.51 -5.26
CA SER A 144 -5.86 -7.49 -4.30
C SER A 144 -6.40 -6.28 -5.04
N ILE A 145 -5.63 -5.67 -5.95
CA ILE A 145 -6.09 -4.53 -6.79
C ILE A 145 -7.44 -4.83 -7.44
N LYS A 146 -7.62 -6.02 -8.03
CA LYS A 146 -8.89 -6.43 -8.66
C LYS A 146 -10.07 -6.46 -7.69
N GLN A 147 -9.85 -6.88 -6.45
CA GLN A 147 -10.91 -6.93 -5.44
C GLN A 147 -11.18 -5.54 -4.88
N THR A 148 -10.14 -4.78 -4.53
CA THR A 148 -10.26 -3.40 -4.01
C THR A 148 -11.00 -2.51 -5.01
N TYR A 149 -10.72 -2.67 -6.31
CA TYR A 149 -11.30 -1.87 -7.38
C TYR A 149 -12.83 -1.93 -7.42
N LYS A 150 -13.43 -3.06 -7.03
CA LYS A 150 -14.90 -3.26 -7.06
C LYS A 150 -15.67 -2.39 -6.09
N TRP A 151 -15.03 -1.87 -5.05
CA TRP A 151 -15.70 -1.15 -3.98
C TRP A 151 -15.83 0.36 -4.27
N GLU A 152 -15.20 0.86 -5.35
CA GLU A 152 -15.30 2.20 -5.96
C GLU A 152 -15.25 3.45 -5.05
N ASN A 153 -15.05 3.31 -3.75
CA ASN A 153 -14.94 4.43 -2.82
C ASN A 153 -13.57 5.13 -2.94
N ILE A 154 -13.50 6.39 -2.51
CA ILE A 154 -12.31 7.24 -2.66
C ILE A 154 -11.06 6.63 -1.97
N PRO A 155 -11.14 6.15 -0.71
CA PRO A 155 -9.96 5.60 -0.04
C PRO A 155 -9.39 4.37 -0.76
N ASN A 156 -10.24 3.46 -1.27
CA ASN A 156 -9.79 2.30 -2.05
C ASN A 156 -9.15 2.71 -3.38
N LYS A 157 -9.71 3.71 -4.07
CA LYS A 157 -9.12 4.25 -5.30
C LYS A 157 -7.73 4.82 -5.05
N ILE A 158 -7.56 5.57 -3.96
CA ILE A 158 -6.26 6.10 -3.55
C ILE A 158 -5.30 4.95 -3.18
N CYS A 159 -5.76 3.94 -2.45
CA CYS A 159 -4.98 2.74 -2.14
C CYS A 159 -4.43 2.07 -3.41
N ILE A 160 -5.29 1.87 -4.42
CA ILE A 160 -4.91 1.29 -5.71
C ILE A 160 -3.86 2.14 -6.42
N ILE A 161 -3.99 3.48 -6.42
CA ILE A 161 -2.97 4.39 -6.99
C ILE A 161 -1.61 4.14 -6.33
N TYR A 162 -1.57 4.01 -5.00
CA TYR A 162 -0.33 3.75 -4.28
C TYR A 162 0.25 2.37 -4.55
N ILE A 163 -0.59 1.32 -4.61
CA ILE A 163 -0.11 -0.03 -4.93
C ILE A 163 0.44 -0.07 -6.36
N ILE A 164 -0.32 0.42 -7.36
CA ILE A 164 0.14 0.45 -8.75
C ILE A 164 1.44 1.25 -8.87
N SER A 165 1.50 2.44 -8.27
CA SER A 165 2.67 3.31 -8.42
C SER A 165 3.97 2.76 -7.84
N ASN A 166 3.91 1.91 -6.81
CA ASN A 166 5.12 1.34 -6.23
C ASN A 166 5.43 -0.07 -6.76
N PHE A 167 4.44 -0.81 -7.26
CA PHE A 167 4.62 -2.24 -7.57
C PHE A 167 4.35 -2.65 -9.02
N SER A 168 3.86 -1.76 -9.89
CA SER A 168 3.43 -2.13 -11.25
C SER A 168 4.52 -2.85 -12.06
N GLN A 169 5.79 -2.44 -11.99
CA GLN A 169 6.87 -3.15 -12.70
C GLN A 169 7.01 -4.61 -12.29
N ARG A 170 6.86 -4.92 -11.00
CA ARG A 170 6.99 -6.27 -10.47
C ARG A 170 5.72 -7.08 -10.74
N ILE A 171 4.55 -6.44 -10.62
CA ILE A 171 3.25 -7.02 -10.99
C ILE A 171 3.20 -7.40 -12.47
N GLU A 172 3.66 -6.52 -13.37
CA GLU A 172 3.70 -6.78 -14.81
C GLU A 172 4.58 -7.98 -15.16
N LYS A 173 5.73 -8.13 -14.49
CA LYS A 173 6.61 -9.29 -14.65
C LYS A 173 5.96 -10.59 -14.17
N ALA A 174 5.13 -10.53 -13.12
CA ALA A 174 4.49 -11.71 -12.55
C ALA A 174 3.26 -12.18 -13.36
N VAL A 175 2.41 -11.27 -13.84
CA VAL A 175 1.08 -11.63 -14.38
C VAL A 175 0.97 -11.47 -15.92
N LEU A 176 1.97 -10.87 -16.57
CA LEU A 176 2.00 -10.62 -18.03
C LEU A 176 0.76 -9.87 -18.58
N ASN A 177 0.02 -9.13 -17.75
CA ASN A 177 -1.18 -8.38 -18.16
C ASN A 177 -1.08 -6.89 -17.82
N LYS A 178 -0.47 -6.13 -18.73
CA LYS A 178 -0.33 -4.67 -18.62
C LYS A 178 -1.65 -3.92 -18.86
N ASN A 179 -2.53 -4.50 -19.67
CA ASN A 179 -3.75 -3.84 -20.12
C ASN A 179 -4.70 -3.55 -18.97
N PHE A 180 -4.79 -4.45 -17.98
CA PHE A 180 -5.67 -4.26 -16.82
C PHE A 180 -5.24 -3.07 -15.95
N LEU A 181 -3.95 -2.96 -15.63
CA LEU A 181 -3.45 -1.83 -14.83
C LEU A 181 -3.62 -0.50 -15.58
N PHE A 182 -3.38 -0.52 -16.89
CA PHE A 182 -3.60 0.64 -17.74
C PHE A 182 -5.06 1.08 -17.72
N GLN A 183 -6.03 0.17 -17.90
CA GLN A 183 -7.47 0.49 -17.83
C GLN A 183 -7.86 1.15 -16.52
N ILE A 184 -7.40 0.62 -15.38
CA ILE A 184 -7.64 1.23 -14.07
C ILE A 184 -7.09 2.66 -14.02
N ILE A 185 -5.87 2.89 -14.52
CA ILE A 185 -5.28 4.23 -14.55
C ILE A 185 -6.10 5.18 -15.43
N GLU A 186 -6.62 4.71 -16.57
CA GLU A 186 -7.45 5.54 -17.45
C GLU A 186 -8.75 5.99 -16.76
N GLU A 187 -9.37 5.08 -16.00
CA GLU A 187 -10.61 5.35 -15.25
C GLU A 187 -10.33 6.31 -14.08
N LEU A 188 -9.27 6.08 -13.30
CA LEU A 188 -8.87 6.95 -12.18
C LEU A 188 -8.47 8.37 -12.61
N ALA A 189 -7.91 8.54 -13.82
CA ALA A 189 -7.58 9.86 -14.36
C ALA A 189 -8.82 10.70 -14.70
N LYS A 190 -9.97 10.05 -14.90
CA LYS A 190 -11.26 10.68 -15.18
C LYS A 190 -12.21 10.62 -13.99
N ASP A 191 -11.71 10.24 -12.81
CA ASP A 191 -12.53 10.09 -11.62
C ASP A 191 -13.21 11.42 -11.25
N GLN A 192 -14.46 11.35 -10.78
CA GLN A 192 -15.23 12.52 -10.40
C GLN A 192 -14.62 13.26 -9.20
N ALA A 193 -13.96 12.53 -8.29
CA ALA A 193 -13.33 13.09 -7.12
C ALA A 193 -11.95 13.68 -7.47
N GLN A 194 -11.82 15.00 -7.36
CA GLN A 194 -10.54 15.70 -7.65
C GLN A 194 -9.35 15.15 -6.85
N ILE A 195 -9.59 14.65 -5.63
CA ILE A 195 -8.54 14.05 -4.79
C ILE A 195 -7.96 12.77 -5.40
N VAL A 196 -8.77 11.97 -6.09
CA VAL A 196 -8.31 10.75 -6.80
C VAL A 196 -7.43 11.16 -7.98
N ARG A 197 -7.91 12.09 -8.81
CA ARG A 197 -7.15 12.63 -9.96
C ARG A 197 -5.82 13.26 -9.51
N ARG A 198 -5.84 14.02 -8.41
CA ARG A 198 -4.64 14.64 -7.82
C ARG A 198 -3.63 13.59 -7.34
N ASN A 199 -4.07 12.55 -6.61
CA ASN A 199 -3.18 11.48 -6.13
C ASN A 199 -2.58 10.70 -7.31
N LEU A 200 -3.35 10.47 -8.38
CA LEU A 200 -2.84 9.82 -9.58
C LEU A 200 -1.80 10.70 -10.28
N CYS A 201 -2.07 12.00 -10.44
CA CYS A 201 -1.14 12.96 -11.01
C CYS A 201 0.19 12.98 -10.23
N GLU A 202 0.13 13.00 -8.90
CA GLU A 202 1.29 12.95 -8.02
C GLU A 202 2.16 11.71 -8.23
N ASN A 203 1.54 10.57 -8.51
CA ASN A 203 2.23 9.31 -8.71
C ASN A 203 2.52 8.99 -10.19
N LEU A 204 2.14 9.87 -11.12
CA LEU A 204 2.23 9.64 -12.57
C LEU A 204 3.67 9.34 -13.04
N GLN A 205 4.67 9.96 -12.39
CA GLN A 205 6.08 9.71 -12.71
C GLN A 205 6.47 8.24 -12.43
N LYS A 206 5.98 7.66 -11.33
CA LYS A 206 6.32 6.29 -10.95
C LYS A 206 5.72 5.26 -11.90
N ILE A 207 4.52 5.54 -12.43
CA ILE A 207 3.80 4.68 -13.38
C ILE A 207 4.11 4.97 -14.85
N SER A 208 5.01 5.92 -15.16
CA SER A 208 5.27 6.31 -16.55
C SER A 208 5.75 5.15 -17.43
N HIS A 209 6.39 4.15 -16.83
CA HIS A 209 6.89 2.96 -17.51
C HIS A 209 5.77 2.10 -18.15
N ILE A 210 4.56 2.15 -17.58
CA ILE A 210 3.36 1.44 -18.11
C ILE A 210 3.00 1.96 -19.51
N PHE A 211 3.41 3.20 -19.83
CA PHE A 211 3.11 3.89 -21.08
C PHE A 211 4.28 3.93 -22.08
N VAL A 212 5.39 3.20 -21.85
CA VAL A 212 6.65 3.35 -22.61
C VAL A 212 6.51 3.11 -24.11
N GLU A 213 5.59 2.24 -24.53
CA GLU A 213 5.32 2.01 -25.96
C GLU A 213 4.40 3.07 -26.58
N LYS A 214 3.96 4.06 -25.78
CA LYS A 214 2.85 4.97 -26.09
C LYS A 214 3.11 6.40 -25.57
N ASN A 215 4.23 7.01 -25.98
CA ASN A 215 4.60 8.40 -25.63
C ASN A 215 3.46 9.41 -25.85
N ASP A 216 2.63 9.22 -26.88
CA ASP A 216 1.47 10.08 -27.13
C ASP A 216 0.35 9.88 -26.11
N GLN A 217 0.17 8.68 -25.55
CA GLN A 217 -0.87 8.42 -24.55
C GLN A 217 -0.52 9.01 -23.18
N ILE A 218 0.72 8.84 -22.71
CA ILE A 218 1.15 9.47 -21.45
C ILE A 218 1.14 11.00 -21.58
N PHE A 219 1.41 11.53 -22.78
CA PHE A 219 1.20 12.94 -23.08
C PHE A 219 -0.26 13.36 -22.91
N LEU A 220 -1.22 12.59 -23.43
CA LEU A 220 -2.65 12.90 -23.27
C LEU A 220 -3.07 12.91 -21.80
N PHE A 221 -2.67 11.91 -21.00
CA PHE A 221 -2.94 11.92 -19.56
C PHE A 221 -2.36 13.13 -18.86
N TYR A 222 -1.09 13.43 -19.14
CA TYR A 222 -0.41 14.56 -18.55
C TYR A 222 -1.06 15.89 -18.96
N GLN A 223 -1.46 16.02 -20.22
CA GLN A 223 -2.19 17.17 -20.73
C GLN A 223 -3.54 17.33 -20.01
N CYS A 224 -4.29 16.26 -19.79
CA CYS A 224 -5.55 16.30 -19.05
C CYS A 224 -5.36 16.88 -17.64
N PHE A 225 -4.31 16.48 -16.90
CA PHE A 225 -4.05 17.05 -15.57
C PHE A 225 -3.62 18.52 -15.60
N LEU A 226 -2.85 18.95 -16.61
CA LEU A 226 -2.52 20.37 -16.80
C LEU A 226 -3.74 21.23 -17.13
N GLN A 227 -4.78 20.63 -17.73
CA GLN A 227 -6.01 21.30 -18.13
C GLN A 227 -7.19 20.93 -17.23
N ASP A 228 -6.93 20.33 -16.07
CA ASP A 228 -7.97 19.91 -15.14
C ASP A 228 -8.79 21.13 -14.67
N GLU A 229 -10.08 20.91 -14.45
CA GLU A 229 -10.97 21.94 -13.91
C GLU A 229 -10.53 22.42 -12.52
N ASN A 230 -9.90 21.54 -11.73
CA ASN A 230 -9.48 21.83 -10.37
C ASN A 230 -8.04 22.37 -10.31
N ASP A 231 -7.85 23.53 -9.68
CA ASP A 231 -6.54 24.16 -9.53
C ASP A 231 -5.52 23.34 -8.73
N SER A 232 -5.99 22.52 -7.78
CA SER A 232 -5.11 21.64 -7.02
C SER A 232 -4.50 20.56 -7.90
N VAL A 233 -5.26 20.01 -8.85
CA VAL A 233 -4.75 19.02 -9.81
C VAL A 233 -3.79 19.69 -10.79
N LYS A 234 -4.15 20.85 -11.35
CA LYS A 234 -3.28 21.64 -12.24
C LYS A 234 -1.95 22.01 -11.57
N SER A 235 -1.99 22.46 -10.32
CA SER A 235 -0.80 22.78 -9.53
C SER A 235 0.12 21.57 -9.35
N LYS A 236 -0.44 20.38 -9.07
CA LYS A 236 0.36 19.14 -9.01
C LYS A 236 0.96 18.79 -10.37
N ALA A 237 0.21 18.93 -11.45
CA ALA A 237 0.70 18.69 -12.81
C ALA A 237 1.87 19.63 -13.17
N ILE A 238 1.81 20.91 -12.77
CA ILE A 238 2.91 21.85 -12.94
C ILE A 238 4.14 21.40 -12.15
N GLN A 239 3.98 20.97 -10.89
CA GLN A 239 5.10 20.50 -10.06
C GLN A 239 5.88 19.34 -10.70
N ILE A 240 5.20 18.42 -11.38
CA ILE A 240 5.83 17.26 -12.04
C ILE A 240 6.31 17.55 -13.48
N SER A 241 6.10 18.77 -14.00
CA SER A 241 6.50 19.18 -15.36
C SER A 241 7.97 18.91 -15.71
N PRO A 242 8.96 19.15 -14.82
CA PRO A 242 10.36 18.91 -15.16
C PRO A 242 10.68 17.46 -15.53
N PHE A 243 9.95 16.49 -14.98
CA PHE A 243 10.09 15.07 -15.36
C PHE A 243 9.56 14.85 -16.78
N PHE A 244 8.32 15.26 -17.04
CA PHE A 244 7.65 15.02 -18.32
C PHE A 244 8.28 15.78 -19.49
N LEU A 245 8.77 17.00 -19.26
CA LEU A 245 9.52 17.76 -20.26
C LEU A 245 10.82 17.08 -20.67
N ARG A 246 11.40 16.20 -19.85
CA ARG A 246 12.57 15.38 -20.24
C ARG A 246 12.16 14.16 -21.05
N LEU A 247 10.99 13.59 -20.77
CA LEU A 247 10.47 12.39 -21.42
C LEU A 247 10.00 12.62 -22.86
N PHE A 248 9.40 13.78 -23.14
CA PHE A 248 8.77 14.04 -24.43
C PHE A 248 9.71 14.56 -25.53
N HIS A 249 9.39 14.31 -26.80
CA HIS A 249 10.10 14.95 -27.92
C HIS A 249 9.74 16.43 -28.07
N GLN A 250 10.57 17.18 -28.80
CA GLN A 250 10.50 18.66 -28.89
C GLN A 250 9.12 19.22 -29.25
N LYS A 251 8.36 18.53 -30.13
CA LYS A 251 7.00 18.92 -30.53
C LYS A 251 6.03 18.92 -29.34
N LEU A 252 6.04 17.86 -28.53
CA LEU A 252 5.17 17.73 -27.36
C LEU A 252 5.62 18.63 -26.21
N LYS A 253 6.95 18.82 -26.02
CA LYS A 253 7.48 19.80 -25.07
C LYS A 253 6.94 21.20 -25.31
N LYS A 254 6.97 21.68 -26.56
CA LYS A 254 6.43 23.00 -26.94
C LYS A 254 4.95 23.14 -26.57
N LYS A 255 4.15 22.09 -26.80
CA LYS A 255 2.73 22.09 -26.42
C LYS A 255 2.54 22.23 -24.91
N ILE A 256 3.28 21.46 -24.11
CA ILE A 256 3.22 21.54 -22.63
C ILE A 256 3.62 22.93 -22.14
N LEU A 257 4.73 23.48 -22.62
CA LEU A 257 5.20 24.81 -22.22
C LEU A 257 4.16 25.90 -22.54
N PHE A 258 3.51 25.80 -23.71
CA PHE A 258 2.43 26.70 -24.08
C PHE A 258 1.23 26.60 -23.13
N ILE A 259 0.83 25.38 -22.74
CA ILE A 259 -0.26 25.17 -21.77
C ILE A 259 0.12 25.76 -20.41
N ILE A 260 1.31 25.46 -19.90
CA ILE A 260 1.80 25.97 -18.61
C ILE A 260 1.82 27.51 -18.59
N SER A 261 2.29 28.15 -19.67
CA SER A 261 2.33 29.63 -19.74
C SER A 261 0.94 30.28 -19.63
N LYS A 262 -0.12 29.59 -20.08
CA LYS A 262 -1.49 30.08 -19.94
C LYS A 262 -2.01 29.94 -18.51
N ILE A 263 -1.62 28.89 -17.80
CA ILE A 263 -2.02 28.67 -16.41
C ILE A 263 -1.35 29.70 -15.50
N SER A 264 -0.04 29.92 -15.66
CA SER A 264 0.71 30.89 -14.84
C SER A 264 0.15 32.31 -14.95
N PHE A 265 -0.26 32.71 -16.17
CA PHE A 265 -0.82 34.04 -16.43
C PHE A 265 -2.17 34.27 -15.74
N LEU A 266 -2.94 33.21 -15.47
CA LEU A 266 -4.23 33.29 -14.78
C LEU A 266 -4.09 33.37 -13.25
N THR A 267 -2.94 33.00 -12.69
CA THR A 267 -2.68 32.99 -11.24
C THR A 267 -1.97 34.23 -10.71
N SER A 268 -1.52 35.11 -11.60
CA SER A 268 -0.77 36.34 -11.30
C SER A 268 -1.59 37.64 -11.44
N ASN A 269 -2.91 37.51 -11.64
CA ASN A 269 -3.90 38.59 -11.61
C ASN A 269 -4.89 38.34 -10.47
#